data_AF-A0A523DL91-F1
#
_entry.id   AF-A0A523DL91-F1
#
_cell.length_a   1.000
_cell.length_b   1.000
_cell.length_c   1.000
_cell.angle_alpha   90.00
_cell.angle_beta   90.00
_cell.angle_gamma   90.00
#
_symmetry.space_group_name_H-M   'P 1'
#
loop_
_entity.id
_entity.type
_entity.pdbx_description
1 polymer ?
#
loop_
_entity_poly.entity_id
_entity_poly.type
_entity_poly.pdbx_seq_one_letter_code
_entity_poly.pdbx_strand_id
1 'polypeptide(L)' 'MLTPRAAHSSPLMLFEFCGLEALPCGCVAADYVATLLSLDVAAVEVKGPHCTVGHHTPGSLLTPDEQGSGTAASWV' A
#
# COMPACT_ATOMS: atom_id res chain seq x y z
N MET A 1 -13.22 15.38 15.72
CA MET A 1 -13.12 14.14 14.93
C MET A 1 -12.96 14.55 13.47
N LEU A 2 -11.82 14.25 12.83
CA LEU A 2 -11.68 14.41 11.39
C LEU A 2 -12.23 13.15 10.73
N THR A 3 -13.38 13.27 10.08
CA THR A 3 -13.92 12.20 9.24
C THR A 3 -13.07 12.15 7.96
N PRO A 4 -12.38 11.04 7.66
CA PRO A 4 -11.66 10.93 6.40
C PRO A 4 -12.67 11.01 5.27
N ARG A 5 -12.52 11.99 4.36
CA ARG A 5 -13.23 11.99 3.09
C ARG A 5 -12.52 11.00 2.18
N ALA A 6 -13.03 9.77 2.09
CA ALA A 6 -12.70 8.89 0.98
C ALA A 6 -13.24 9.56 -0.29
N ALA A 7 -12.33 10.05 -1.14
CA ALA A 7 -12.73 10.54 -2.45
C ALA A 7 -13.35 9.37 -3.22
N HIS A 8 -14.52 9.59 -3.84
CA HIS A 8 -15.13 8.59 -4.71
C HIS A 8 -14.17 8.26 -5.86
N SER A 9 -13.87 6.97 -6.07
CA SER A 9 -13.01 6.56 -7.16
C SER A 9 -13.68 6.89 -8.49
N SER A 10 -12.98 7.64 -9.34
CA SER A 10 -13.41 7.88 -10.71
C SER A 10 -13.30 6.58 -11.49
N PRO A 11 -14.14 6.29 -12.49
CA PRO A 11 -13.92 5.18 -13.42
C PRO A 11 -12.59 5.29 -14.21
N LEU A 12 -11.90 6.44 -14.13
CA LEU A 12 -10.56 6.67 -14.68
C LEU A 12 -9.44 6.52 -13.63
N MET A 13 -9.74 6.17 -12.38
CA MET A 13 -8.72 5.97 -11.35
C MET A 13 -7.99 4.66 -11.62
N LEU A 14 -6.70 4.77 -11.97
CA LEU A 14 -5.86 3.60 -12.27
C LEU A 14 -5.58 2.74 -11.04
N PHE A 15 -5.57 3.35 -9.86
CA PHE A 15 -5.30 2.72 -8.58
C PHE A 15 -6.36 3.13 -7.57
N GLU A 16 -6.95 2.16 -6.90
CA GLU A 16 -7.85 2.36 -5.77
C GLU A 16 -7.10 2.04 -4.48
N PHE A 17 -7.13 2.95 -3.52
CA PHE A 17 -6.50 2.75 -2.21
C PHE A 17 -7.31 1.77 -1.36
N CYS A 18 -6.64 0.77 -0.80
CA CYS A 18 -7.27 -0.29 0.00
C CYS A 18 -6.96 -0.16 1.49
N GLY A 19 -5.74 0.23 1.86
CA GLY A 19 -5.33 0.27 3.25
C GLY A 19 -3.88 0.65 3.48
N LEU A 20 -3.49 0.76 4.75
CA LEU A 20 -2.12 0.94 5.18
C LEU A 20 -1.67 -0.27 6.01
N GLU A 21 -0.44 -0.72 5.79
CA GLU A 21 0.21 -1.77 6.55
C GLU A 21 1.52 -1.26 7.17
N ALA A 22 1.77 -1.62 8.43
CA ALA A 22 3.07 -1.41 9.06
C ALA A 22 3.98 -2.60 8.78
N LEU A 23 5.12 -2.35 8.14
CA LEU A 23 6.10 -3.39 7.84
C LEU A 23 6.97 -3.70 9.07
N PRO A 24 7.56 -4.92 9.16
CA PRO A 24 8.44 -5.30 10.27
C PRO A 24 9.67 -4.39 10.44
N CYS A 25 10.13 -3.72 9.38
CA CYS A 25 11.24 -2.77 9.41
C CYS A 25 10.83 -1.37 9.92
N GLY A 26 9.55 -1.15 10.23
CA GLY A 26 9.00 0.13 10.70
C GLY A 26 8.58 1.10 9.59
N CYS A 27 8.66 0.70 8.31
CA CYS A 27 8.03 1.44 7.22
C CYS A 27 6.51 1.31 7.27
N VAL A 28 5.81 2.26 6.64
CA VAL A 28 4.38 2.17 6.35
C VAL A 28 4.21 2.03 4.85
N ALA A 29 3.47 1.00 4.44
CA ALA A 29 3.09 0.76 3.06
C ALA A 29 1.60 1.03 2.85
N ALA A 30 1.22 1.42 1.65
CA ALA A 30 -0.17 1.47 1.21
C ALA A 30 -0.43 0.36 0.20
N ASP A 31 -1.57 -0.30 0.38
CA ASP A 31 -2.10 -1.25 -0.57
C ASP A 31 -3.02 -0.53 -1.55
N TYR A 32 -2.86 -0.86 -2.83
CA TYR A 32 -3.66 -0.35 -3.93
C TYR A 32 -4.11 -1.50 -4.82
N VAL A 33 -5.32 -1.40 -5.35
CA VAL A 33 -5.79 -2.26 -6.44
C VAL A 33 -5.73 -1.47 -7.75
N ALA A 34 -4.93 -1.95 -8.70
CA ALA A 34 -4.93 -1.44 -10.06
C ALA A 34 -6.11 -2.06 -10.84
N THR A 35 -7.31 -1.52 -10.65
CA THR A 35 -8.59 -2.13 -11.07
C THR A 35 -8.63 -2.50 -12.55
N LEU A 36 -8.08 -1.64 -13.44
CA LEU A 36 -8.03 -1.90 -14.88
C LEU A 36 -7.09 -3.04 -15.28
N LEU A 37 -6.13 -3.39 -14.43
CA LEU A 37 -5.12 -4.42 -14.68
C LEU A 37 -5.36 -5.69 -13.84
N SER A 38 -6.28 -5.63 -12.88
CA SER A 38 -6.50 -6.70 -11.89
C SER A 38 -5.20 -7.07 -11.15
N LEU A 39 -4.46 -6.06 -10.69
CA LEU A 39 -3.21 -6.24 -9.95
C LEU A 39 -3.29 -5.60 -8.56
N ASP A 40 -2.78 -6.29 -7.56
CA ASP A 40 -2.50 -5.72 -6.24
C ASP A 40 -1.11 -5.09 -6.25
N VAL A 41 -1.01 -3.89 -5.68
CA VAL A 41 0.21 -3.10 -5.64
C VAL A 41 0.39 -2.55 -4.24
N ALA A 42 1.52 -2.86 -3.61
CA ALA A 42 1.93 -2.20 -2.38
C ALA A 42 3.12 -1.29 -2.64
N ALA A 43 3.03 -0.07 -2.11
CA ALA A 43 4.10 0.91 -2.18
C ALA A 43 4.42 1.46 -0.78
N VAL A 44 5.69 1.71 -0.51
CA VAL A 44 6.11 2.40 0.72
C VAL A 44 5.60 3.83 0.66
N GLU A 45 4.82 4.25 1.64
CA GLU A 45 4.40 5.65 1.78
C GLU A 45 5.32 6.41 2.72
N VAL A 46 5.81 5.73 3.77
CA VAL A 46 6.67 6.33 4.78
C VAL A 46 7.83 5.39 5.13
N LYS A 47 9.06 5.88 5.01
CA LYS A 47 10.25 5.14 5.47
C LYS A 47 10.34 5.20 6.99
N GLY A 48 10.47 4.04 7.62
CA GLY A 48 10.67 3.95 9.07
C GLY A 48 12.01 4.57 9.49
N PRO A 49 12.10 5.20 10.68
CA PRO A 49 13.32 5.87 11.15
C PRO A 49 14.50 4.93 11.38
N HIS A 50 14.24 3.64 11.49
CA HIS A 50 15.25 2.59 11.71
C HIS A 50 15.32 1.59 10.55
N CYS A 51 14.61 1.83 9.45
CA CYS A 51 14.64 0.95 8.30
C CYS A 51 15.98 1.08 7.55
N THR A 52 16.73 -0.01 7.48
CA THR A 52 18.03 -0.08 6.79
C THR A 52 17.92 -0.57 5.34
N VAL A 53 16.74 -0.98 4.88
CA VAL A 53 16.52 -1.43 3.51
C VAL A 53 16.64 -0.23 2.57
N GLY A 54 17.59 -0.28 1.64
CA GLY A 54 17.98 0.86 0.81
C GLY A 54 16.86 1.33 -0.12
N HIS A 55 16.17 0.40 -0.77
CA HIS A 55 15.10 0.71 -1.73
C HIS A 55 13.76 1.05 -1.09
N HIS A 56 13.62 0.96 0.25
CA HIS A 56 12.40 1.42 0.93
C HIS A 56 12.40 2.95 1.02
N THR A 57 12.06 3.61 -0.07
CA THR A 57 11.80 5.05 -0.15
C THR A 57 10.32 5.28 -0.50
N PRO A 58 9.72 6.43 -0.14
CA PRO A 58 8.35 6.74 -0.52
C PRO A 58 8.10 6.57 -2.03
N GLY A 59 7.02 5.86 -2.39
CA GLY A 59 6.65 5.47 -3.74
C GLY A 59 7.31 4.19 -4.28
N SER A 60 8.27 3.59 -3.55
CA SER A 60 8.90 2.34 -3.98
C SER A 60 7.96 1.16 -3.81
N LEU A 61 7.87 0.33 -4.85
CA LEU A 61 7.05 -0.87 -4.84
C LEU A 61 7.68 -1.95 -3.96
N LEU A 62 6.83 -2.68 -3.26
CA LEU A 62 7.20 -3.85 -2.48
C LEU A 62 7.04 -5.11 -3.33
N THR A 63 7.93 -6.07 -3.11
CA THR A 63 7.73 -7.43 -3.58
C THR A 63 6.76 -8.19 -2.66
N PRO A 64 6.13 -9.28 -3.13
CA PRO A 64 5.20 -10.05 -2.32
C PRO A 64 5.80 -10.60 -1.01
N ASP A 65 7.11 -10.85 -0.95
CA ASP A 65 7.81 -11.29 0.26
C ASP A 65 8.05 -10.16 1.28
N GLU A 66 8.07 -8.91 0.82
CA GLU A 66 8.29 -7.74 1.68
C GLU A 66 7.00 -7.19 2.27
N GLN A 67 5.90 -7.37 1.55
CA GLN A 67 4.57 -7.21 2.07
C GLN A 67 4.37 -8.33 3.10
N GLY A 68 4.05 -7.98 4.35
CA GLY A 68 3.79 -8.99 5.35
C GLY A 68 2.67 -9.90 4.84
N SER A 69 2.52 -11.10 5.42
CA SER A 69 1.31 -11.92 5.20
C SER A 69 0.05 -11.24 5.75
N GLY A 70 -0.02 -9.90 5.78
CA GLY A 70 -1.24 -9.12 5.84
C GLY A 70 -2.09 -9.48 4.64
N THR A 71 -3.08 -10.31 4.91
CA THR A 71 -4.15 -10.69 4.01
C THR A 71 -4.85 -9.46 3.43
N ALA A 72 -4.31 -8.84 2.38
CA ALA A 72 -5.06 -7.95 1.50
C ALA A 72 -6.10 -8.75 0.68
N ALA A 73 -5.95 -10.07 0.60
CA ALA A 73 -6.82 -10.96 -0.16
C ALA A 73 -7.62 -11.92 0.74
N SER A 74 -8.73 -11.45 1.29
CA SER A 74 -9.89 -12.32 1.55
C SER A 74 -11.16 -11.55 1.26
N TRP A 75 -11.44 -11.36 -0.04
CA TRP A 75 -12.73 -10.87 -0.52
C TRP A 75 -13.35 -11.98 -1.38
N VAL A 76 -14.17 -12.80 -0.71
CA VAL A 76 -15.30 -13.53 -1.31
C VAL A 76 -16.56 -12.80 -0.87
#